data_AF-A0A7J8YYL4-F1
#
_entry.id   AF-A0A7J8YYL4-F1
#
_cell.length_a   1.000
_cell.length_b   1.000
_cell.length_c   1.000
_cell.angle_alpha   90.00
_cell.angle_beta   90.00
_cell.angle_gamma   90.00
#
_symmetry.space_group_name_H-M   'P 1'
#
loop_
_entity.id
_entity.type
_entity.pdbx_description
1 polymer ?
#
loop_
_entity_poly.entity_id
_entity_poly.type
_entity_poly.pdbx_seq_one_letter_code
_entity_poly.pdbx_strand_id
1 'polypeptide(L)'
;MNHYPPCQKPELTLGTGPHTDPTSLTILHQDQVGGLQVFADEKWHSVAHIPGAFVVNIGDTFMALTNGIYKSCLHRAVVNTETVRKSLAFFLCPKLERPLTPAAGLVNAANSRKYPDFTWAALLEFTQNHYRADMKTLVAFSKWVQEQESNNKLI
;
A
#
# COMPACT_ATOMS: atom_id res chain seq x y z
N MET A 1 7.41 6.09 12.81
CA MET A 1 8.79 6.57 12.55
C MET A 1 9.64 5.35 12.28
N ASN A 2 10.42 5.37 11.20
CA ASN A 2 11.27 4.26 10.80
C ASN A 2 12.73 4.64 10.97
N HIS A 3 13.53 3.73 11.50
CA HIS A 3 14.96 3.88 11.72
C HIS A 3 15.70 2.68 11.12
N TYR A 4 16.50 2.93 10.09
CA TYR A 4 17.22 1.91 9.35
C TYR A 4 18.73 2.06 9.63
N PRO A 5 19.31 1.22 10.49
CA PRO A 5 20.75 1.29 10.79
C PRO A 5 21.60 0.84 9.59
N PRO A 6 22.91 1.18 9.59
CA PRO A 6 23.85 0.61 8.64
C PRO A 6 23.83 -0.92 8.68
N CYS A 7 23.90 -1.54 7.51
CA CYS A 7 23.88 -2.99 7.32
C CYS A 7 25.14 -3.44 6.59
N GLN A 8 25.83 -4.47 7.08
CA GLN A 8 27.05 -4.98 6.47
C GLN A 8 26.83 -5.68 5.12
N LYS A 9 25.60 -6.16 4.85
CA LYS A 9 25.22 -6.90 3.65
C LYS A 9 23.94 -6.29 3.03
N PRO A 10 23.99 -5.04 2.56
CA PRO A 10 22.82 -4.32 2.05
C PRO A 10 22.23 -4.94 0.78
N GLU A 11 23.03 -5.69 0.01
CA GLU A 11 22.60 -6.44 -1.16
C GLU A 11 21.73 -7.66 -0.84
N LEU A 12 21.82 -8.17 0.40
CA LEU A 12 21.04 -9.31 0.89
C LEU A 12 19.93 -8.91 1.88
N THR A 13 19.82 -7.62 2.22
CA THR A 13 18.96 -7.15 3.31
C THR A 13 18.07 -6.00 2.85
N LEU A 14 16.79 -6.05 3.21
CA LEU A 14 15.87 -4.93 3.04
C LEU A 14 15.54 -4.35 4.41
N GLY A 15 15.46 -3.02 4.48
CA GLY A 15 14.96 -2.33 5.67
C GLY A 15 13.45 -2.52 5.82
N THR A 16 12.74 -2.45 4.69
CA THR A 16 11.32 -2.82 4.60
C THR A 16 11.12 -3.56 3.28
N GLY A 17 10.57 -4.77 3.34
CA GLY A 17 10.33 -5.59 2.15
C GLY A 17 9.30 -4.97 1.18
N PRO A 18 9.19 -5.49 -0.06
CA PRO A 18 8.19 -5.03 -1.01
C PRO A 18 6.78 -5.17 -0.44
N HIS A 19 5.99 -4.11 -0.53
CA HIS A 19 4.58 -4.07 -0.14
C HIS A 19 3.87 -2.89 -0.82
N THR A 20 2.54 -2.95 -0.84
CA THR A 20 1.67 -1.78 -1.05
C THR A 20 1.17 -1.28 0.30
N ASP A 21 0.74 -0.02 0.35
CA ASP A 21 0.07 0.50 1.54
C ASP A 21 -1.42 0.17 1.49
N PRO A 22 -2.00 -0.55 2.48
CA PRO A 22 -3.44 -0.80 2.48
C PRO A 22 -4.29 0.47 2.64
N THR A 23 -3.69 1.55 3.17
CA THR A 23 -4.36 2.82 3.46
C THR A 23 -4.67 3.63 2.18
N SER A 24 -5.19 4.86 2.28
CA SER A 24 -5.58 5.62 1.08
C SER A 24 -4.40 6.37 0.48
N LEU A 25 -3.74 7.18 1.31
CA LEU A 25 -2.54 7.93 0.92
C LEU A 25 -1.51 7.81 2.03
N THR A 26 -0.24 7.71 1.64
CA THR A 26 0.89 7.82 2.56
C THR A 26 1.65 9.09 2.25
N ILE A 27 1.87 9.93 3.26
CA ILE A 27 2.73 11.11 3.17
C ILE A 27 4.02 10.80 3.91
N LEU A 28 5.12 10.76 3.18
CA LEU A 28 6.43 10.37 3.70
C LEU A 28 7.39 11.55 3.70
N HIS A 29 7.90 11.87 4.89
CA HIS A 29 9.11 12.66 5.04
C HIS A 29 10.31 11.72 5.12
N GLN A 30 11.34 11.95 4.31
CA GLN A 30 12.57 11.17 4.32
C GLN A 30 13.80 12.09 4.38
N ASP A 31 14.84 11.62 5.05
CA ASP A 31 16.13 12.31 5.06
C ASP A 31 16.87 12.21 3.71
N GLN A 32 18.05 12.79 3.67
CA GLN A 32 18.93 12.83 2.50
C GLN A 32 19.64 11.51 2.19
N VAL A 33 19.55 10.49 3.06
CA VAL A 33 20.23 9.20 2.86
C VAL A 33 19.56 8.40 1.74
N GLY A 34 18.27 8.67 1.45
CA GLY A 34 17.53 7.96 0.42
C GLY A 34 17.29 6.50 0.78
N GLY A 35 16.91 5.66 -0.18
CA GLY A 35 16.67 4.23 0.02
C GLY A 35 15.21 3.79 -0.14
N LEU A 36 14.26 4.73 -0.29
CA LEU A 36 12.94 4.39 -0.81
C LEU A 36 13.08 3.98 -2.28
N GLN A 37 12.49 2.84 -2.63
CA GLN A 37 12.34 2.41 -4.02
C GLN A 37 10.89 2.09 -4.33
N VAL A 38 10.44 2.47 -5.52
CA VAL A 38 9.12 2.15 -6.07
C VAL A 38 9.26 1.24 -7.29
N PHE A 39 8.31 0.34 -7.50
CA PHE A 39 8.30 -0.54 -8.66
C PHE A 39 7.40 0.04 -9.76
N ALA A 40 8.00 0.37 -10.89
CA ALA A 40 7.32 0.91 -12.07
C ALA A 40 8.07 0.44 -13.32
N ASP A 41 7.38 0.32 -14.46
CA ASP A 41 7.98 -0.13 -15.72
C ASP A 41 8.81 -1.42 -15.58
N GLU A 42 8.29 -2.36 -14.78
CA GLU A 42 8.90 -3.65 -14.48
C GLU A 42 10.28 -3.60 -13.78
N LYS A 43 10.62 -2.46 -13.17
CA LYS A 43 11.90 -2.25 -12.47
C LYS A 43 11.74 -1.44 -11.19
N TRP A 44 12.76 -1.54 -10.33
CA TRP A 44 12.86 -0.73 -9.12
C TRP A 44 13.51 0.62 -9.44
N HIS A 45 12.85 1.70 -9.01
CA HIS A 45 13.32 3.08 -9.13
C HIS A 45 13.57 3.67 -7.76
N SER A 46 14.76 4.23 -7.55
CA SER A 46 15.07 5.00 -6.34
C SER A 46 14.35 6.34 -6.37
N VAL A 47 13.70 6.70 -5.25
CA VAL A 47 13.08 8.01 -5.07
C VAL A 47 14.11 8.95 -4.46
N ALA A 48 14.56 9.93 -5.24
CA ALA A 48 15.53 10.92 -4.78
C ALA A 48 14.93 11.80 -3.68
N HIS A 49 15.76 12.17 -2.70
CA HIS A 49 15.40 13.18 -1.72
C HIS A 49 15.38 14.56 -2.40
N ILE A 50 14.32 15.33 -2.16
CA ILE A 50 14.22 16.74 -2.54
C ILE A 50 14.04 17.53 -1.23
N PRO A 51 14.95 18.48 -0.92
CA PRO A 51 14.86 19.27 0.31
C PRO A 51 13.51 19.98 0.44
N GLY A 52 12.87 19.83 1.60
CA GLY A 52 11.57 20.46 1.89
C GLY A 52 10.35 19.78 1.23
N ALA A 53 10.54 18.68 0.50
CA ALA A 53 9.45 17.96 -0.15
C ALA A 53 9.00 16.72 0.65
N PHE A 54 7.75 16.33 0.43
CA PHE A 54 7.21 15.04 0.85
C PHE A 54 7.05 14.11 -0.35
N VAL A 55 7.17 12.81 -0.13
CA VAL A 55 6.73 11.79 -1.09
C VAL A 55 5.29 11.41 -0.75
N VAL A 56 4.43 11.33 -1.76
CA VAL A 56 3.05 10.89 -1.60
C VAL A 56 2.83 9.59 -2.37
N ASN A 57 2.46 8.52 -1.67
CA ASN A 57 2.11 7.24 -2.27
C ASN A 57 0.59 7.05 -2.26
N ILE A 58 0.08 6.45 -3.34
CA ILE A 58 -1.30 5.96 -3.44
C ILE A 58 -1.34 4.54 -2.88
N GLY A 59 -2.31 4.28 -2.00
CA GLY A 59 -2.54 2.96 -1.41
C GLY A 59 -3.78 2.24 -1.95
N ASP A 60 -4.04 1.05 -1.41
CA ASP A 60 -5.01 0.10 -1.92
C ASP A 60 -6.44 0.63 -1.81
N THR A 61 -6.81 1.28 -0.71
CA THR A 61 -8.17 1.83 -0.56
C THR A 61 -8.46 2.97 -1.53
N PHE A 62 -7.46 3.79 -1.90
CA PHE A 62 -7.64 4.83 -2.91
C PHE A 62 -7.75 4.24 -4.32
N MET A 63 -6.97 3.19 -4.61
CA MET A 63 -7.13 2.40 -5.84
C MET A 63 -8.54 1.80 -5.93
N ALA A 64 -9.09 1.28 -4.82
CA ALA A 64 -10.45 0.75 -4.78
C ALA A 64 -11.51 1.85 -5.03
N LEU A 65 -11.42 2.99 -4.34
CA LEU A 65 -12.32 4.14 -4.48
C LEU A 65 -12.37 4.69 -5.92
N THR A 66 -11.26 4.56 -6.65
CA THR A 66 -11.13 5.05 -8.03
C THR A 66 -11.39 3.96 -9.07
N ASN A 67 -11.93 2.82 -8.66
CA ASN A 67 -12.16 1.64 -9.50
C ASN A 67 -10.91 1.22 -10.31
N GLY A 68 -9.74 1.39 -9.70
CA GLY A 68 -8.45 1.02 -10.25
C GLY A 68 -7.89 1.99 -11.29
N ILE A 69 -8.41 3.22 -11.41
CA ILE A 69 -7.82 4.26 -12.26
C ILE A 69 -6.44 4.65 -11.73
N TYR A 70 -6.35 4.98 -10.45
CA TYR A 70 -5.08 5.19 -9.78
C TYR A 70 -4.59 3.88 -9.17
N LYS A 71 -3.31 3.57 -9.38
CA LYS A 71 -2.72 2.30 -8.93
C LYS A 71 -2.04 2.47 -7.58
N SER A 72 -2.23 1.49 -6.72
CA SER A 72 -1.46 1.37 -5.48
C SER A 72 0.01 1.08 -5.79
N CYS A 73 0.92 1.78 -5.12
CA CYS A 73 2.34 1.76 -5.45
C CYS A 73 3.05 0.64 -4.68
N LEU A 74 3.56 -0.38 -5.39
CA LEU A 74 4.49 -1.35 -4.79
C LEU A 74 5.82 -0.64 -4.50
N HIS A 75 6.25 -0.67 -3.25
CA HIS A 75 7.45 0.02 -2.81
C HIS A 75 8.20 -0.78 -1.73
N ARG A 76 9.47 -0.43 -1.51
CA ARG A 76 10.35 -1.04 -0.51
C ARG A 76 11.36 -0.01 0.03
N ALA A 77 12.00 -0.33 1.15
CA ALA A 77 13.13 0.44 1.66
C ALA A 77 14.39 -0.44 1.66
N VAL A 78 15.42 0.00 0.93
CA VAL A 78 16.76 -0.60 0.96
C VAL A 78 17.61 0.04 2.06
N VAL A 79 18.63 -0.67 2.50
CA VAL A 79 19.60 -0.21 3.51
C VAL A 79 20.98 0.00 2.86
N ASN A 80 21.90 0.62 3.58
CA ASN A 80 23.26 0.89 3.13
C ASN A 80 24.27 0.54 4.25
N THR A 81 25.56 0.52 3.94
CA THR A 81 26.65 0.16 4.87
C THR A 81 27.15 1.31 5.74
N GLU A 82 26.77 2.55 5.44
CA GLU A 82 27.51 3.74 5.90
C GLU A 82 26.73 4.54 6.95
N THR A 83 25.48 4.87 6.66
CA THR A 83 24.73 5.90 7.38
C THR A 83 23.30 5.45 7.70
N VAL A 84 22.87 5.76 8.92
CA VAL A 84 21.48 5.57 9.36
C VAL A 84 20.52 6.36 8.48
N ARG A 85 19.51 5.70 7.91
CA ARG A 85 18.36 6.35 7.26
C ARG A 85 17.20 6.47 8.25
N LYS A 86 16.53 7.62 8.27
CA LYS A 86 15.30 7.88 9.04
C LYS A 86 14.19 8.37 8.13
N SER A 87 12.97 7.93 8.41
CA SER A 87 11.79 8.44 7.72
C SER A 87 10.54 8.47 8.61
N LEU A 88 9.68 9.45 8.39
CA LEU A 88 8.39 9.57 9.06
C LEU A 88 7.28 9.42 8.04
N ALA A 89 6.47 8.37 8.20
CA ALA A 89 5.29 8.13 7.39
C ALA A 89 4.04 8.53 8.18
N PHE A 90 3.17 9.29 7.52
CA PHE A 90 1.80 9.55 7.93
C PHE A 90 0.86 8.81 6.98
N PHE A 91 -0.06 8.03 7.55
CA PHE A 91 -1.02 7.25 6.77
C PHE A 91 -2.41 7.87 6.88
N LEU A 92 -2.97 8.26 5.74
CA LEU A 92 -4.35 8.69 5.63
C LEU A 92 -5.25 7.46 5.46
N CYS A 93 -5.90 7.07 6.54
CA CYS A 93 -6.82 5.93 6.56
C CYS A 93 -8.27 6.39 6.38
N PRO A 94 -9.13 5.59 5.72
CA PRO A 94 -10.57 5.79 5.80
C PRO A 94 -11.10 5.61 7.22
N LYS A 95 -12.33 6.09 7.47
CA LYS A 95 -13.05 5.75 8.70
C LYS A 95 -13.33 4.25 8.73
N LEU A 96 -13.04 3.59 9.86
CA LEU A 96 -13.09 2.13 10.04
C LEU A 96 -14.35 1.49 9.44
N GLU A 97 -15.53 1.94 9.87
CA GLU A 97 -16.83 1.35 9.49
C GLU A 97 -17.49 2.01 8.28
N ARG A 98 -16.85 3.01 7.64
CA ARG A 98 -17.44 3.64 6.47
C ARG A 98 -17.26 2.70 5.27
N PRO A 99 -18.34 2.32 4.56
CA PRO A 99 -18.21 1.54 3.33
C PRO A 99 -17.38 2.29 2.30
N LEU A 100 -16.39 1.60 1.74
CA LEU A 100 -15.58 2.01 0.63
C LEU A 100 -16.22 1.48 -0.65
N THR A 101 -16.83 2.41 -1.39
CA THR A 101 -17.49 2.14 -2.66
C THR A 101 -16.84 2.99 -3.73
N PRO A 102 -16.54 2.45 -4.93
CA PRO A 102 -16.08 3.26 -6.04
C PRO A 102 -17.05 4.40 -6.33
N ALA A 103 -16.55 5.60 -6.63
CA ALA A 103 -17.42 6.74 -6.94
C ALA A 103 -18.30 6.43 -8.16
N ALA A 104 -19.60 6.76 -8.10
CA ALA A 104 -20.58 6.34 -9.10
C ALA A 104 -20.21 6.72 -10.54
N GLY A 105 -19.62 7.90 -10.75
CA GLY A 105 -19.18 8.34 -12.09
C GLY A 105 -17.97 7.58 -12.66
N LEU A 106 -17.28 6.77 -11.85
CA LEU A 106 -16.10 6.01 -12.26
C LEU A 106 -16.43 4.56 -12.66
N VAL A 107 -17.67 4.13 -12.48
CA VAL A 107 -18.17 2.80 -12.89
C VAL A 107 -19.16 2.98 -14.03
N ASN A 108 -18.85 2.37 -15.18
CA ASN A 108 -19.71 2.45 -16.36
C ASN A 108 -19.48 1.22 -17.27
N ALA A 109 -20.15 1.17 -18.43
CA ALA A 109 -20.04 0.04 -19.36
C ALA A 109 -18.60 -0.21 -19.85
N ALA A 110 -17.76 0.83 -19.95
CA ALA A 110 -16.36 0.72 -20.35
C ALA A 110 -15.40 0.44 -19.18
N ASN A 111 -15.79 0.76 -17.95
CA ASN A 111 -15.04 0.49 -16.72
C ASN A 111 -15.94 -0.18 -15.69
N SER A 112 -16.16 -1.48 -15.86
CA SER A 112 -16.99 -2.29 -14.95
C SER A 112 -16.40 -2.31 -13.54
N ARG A 113 -17.24 -2.64 -12.57
CA ARG A 113 -16.86 -2.68 -11.16
C ARG A 113 -15.77 -3.75 -10.92
N LYS A 114 -14.62 -3.35 -10.36
CA LYS A 114 -13.46 -4.24 -10.13
C LYS A 114 -13.35 -4.77 -8.71
N TYR A 115 -13.89 -4.04 -7.73
CA TYR A 115 -13.75 -4.36 -6.31
C TYR A 115 -15.11 -4.36 -5.62
N PRO A 116 -15.33 -5.24 -4.62
CA PRO A 116 -16.55 -5.26 -3.82
C PRO A 116 -16.66 -3.99 -2.95
N ASP A 117 -17.81 -3.81 -2.31
CA ASP A 117 -17.93 -2.85 -1.20
C ASP A 117 -17.29 -3.47 0.04
N PHE A 118 -16.51 -2.71 0.79
CA PHE A 118 -15.89 -3.19 2.02
C PHE A 118 -15.61 -2.05 2.99
N THR A 119 -15.37 -2.38 4.26
CA THR A 119 -14.97 -1.40 5.27
C THR A 119 -13.44 -1.40 5.44
N TRP A 120 -12.88 -0.28 5.89
CA TRP A 120 -11.45 -0.25 6.23
C TRP A 120 -11.14 -1.26 7.35
N ALA A 121 -12.05 -1.44 8.32
CA ALA A 121 -11.91 -2.46 9.35
C ALA A 121 -11.66 -3.87 8.78
N ALA A 122 -12.44 -4.29 7.79
CA ALA A 122 -12.29 -5.61 7.18
C ALA A 122 -10.96 -5.77 6.41
N LEU A 123 -10.54 -4.76 5.65
CA LEU A 123 -9.25 -4.83 4.94
C LEU A 123 -8.07 -4.78 5.92
N LEU A 124 -8.18 -4.00 7.00
CA LEU A 124 -7.17 -3.94 8.05
C LEU A 124 -7.03 -5.30 8.75
N GLU A 125 -8.14 -5.93 9.14
CA GLU A 125 -8.15 -7.28 9.71
C GLU A 125 -7.48 -8.29 8.77
N PHE A 126 -7.88 -8.29 7.49
CA PHE A 126 -7.31 -9.16 6.48
C PHE A 126 -5.79 -9.00 6.36
N THR A 127 -5.31 -7.77 6.28
CA THR A 127 -3.88 -7.48 6.09
C THR A 127 -3.04 -7.66 7.37
N GLN A 128 -3.67 -7.69 8.54
CA GLN A 128 -2.99 -7.98 9.80
C GLN A 128 -2.92 -9.48 10.11
N ASN A 129 -3.95 -10.25 9.75
CA ASN A 129 -4.13 -11.62 10.24
C ASN A 129 -4.03 -12.70 9.16
N HIS A 130 -4.26 -12.35 7.88
CA HIS A 130 -4.46 -13.33 6.83
C HIS A 130 -3.55 -13.15 5.61
N TYR A 131 -3.07 -11.93 5.35
CA TYR A 131 -2.37 -11.63 4.11
C TYR A 131 -1.33 -10.52 4.26
N ARG A 132 -0.12 -10.75 3.75
CA ARG A 132 0.91 -9.70 3.70
C ARG A 132 0.66 -8.79 2.50
N ALA A 133 0.51 -7.49 2.75
CA ALA A 133 0.19 -6.51 1.71
C ALA A 133 1.19 -6.51 0.53
N ASP A 134 0.64 -6.53 -0.69
CA ASP A 134 1.32 -6.55 -1.97
C ASP A 134 0.35 -6.18 -3.12
N MET A 135 0.82 -6.23 -4.37
CA MET A 135 0.02 -5.89 -5.57
C MET A 135 -1.25 -6.73 -5.77
N LYS A 136 -1.36 -7.89 -5.11
CA LYS A 136 -2.50 -8.81 -5.20
C LYS A 136 -3.47 -8.66 -4.03
N THR A 137 -3.21 -7.75 -3.10
CA THR A 137 -3.98 -7.61 -1.85
C THR A 137 -5.47 -7.44 -2.09
N LEU A 138 -5.91 -6.52 -2.96
CA LEU A 138 -7.35 -6.37 -3.23
C LEU A 138 -7.97 -7.58 -3.92
N VAL A 139 -7.22 -8.32 -4.73
CA VAL A 139 -7.70 -9.55 -5.38
C VAL A 139 -7.87 -10.66 -4.34
N ALA A 140 -6.88 -10.86 -3.48
CA ALA A 140 -6.93 -11.85 -2.41
C ALA A 140 -8.03 -11.52 -1.40
N PHE A 141 -8.12 -10.24 -1.01
CA PHE A 141 -9.16 -9.74 -0.13
C PHE A 141 -10.57 -9.94 -0.70
N SER A 142 -10.78 -9.65 -1.98
CA SER A 142 -12.10 -9.83 -2.62
C SER A 142 -12.56 -11.29 -2.57
N LYS A 143 -11.64 -12.25 -2.74
CA LYS A 143 -11.94 -13.68 -2.59
C LYS A 143 -12.27 -14.04 -1.15
N TRP A 144 -11.47 -13.55 -0.20
CA TRP A 144 -11.69 -13.77 1.23
C TRP A 144 -13.08 -13.27 1.68
N VAL A 145 -13.51 -12.08 1.24
CA VAL A 145 -14.86 -11.56 1.54
C VAL A 145 -15.96 -12.48 0.99
N GLN A 146 -15.82 -12.95 -0.26
CA GLN A 146 -16.81 -13.85 -0.89
C GLN A 146 -16.92 -15.20 -0.16
N GLU A 147 -15.81 -15.73 0.34
CA GLU A 147 -15.77 -16.96 1.13
C GLU A 147 -16.50 -16.78 2.47
N GLN A 148 -16.29 -15.66 3.17
CA GLN A 148 -17.00 -15.33 4.42
C GLN A 148 -18.52 -15.20 4.21
N GLU A 149 -18.94 -14.51 3.14
CA GLU A 149 -20.36 -14.38 2.80
C GLU A 149 -21.01 -15.73 2.48
N SER A 150 -20.26 -16.64 1.86
CA SER A 150 -20.75 -17.98 1.54
C SER A 150 -20.90 -18.85 2.78
N ASN A 151 -19.94 -18.77 3.71
CA ASN A 151 -19.97 -19.51 4.97
C ASN A 151 -21.08 -19.03 5.90
N ASN A 152 -21.34 -17.71 5.96
CA ASN A 152 -22.42 -17.15 6.77
C ASN A 152 -23.83 -17.47 6.22
N LYS A 153 -23.95 -17.89 4.96
CA LYS A 153 -25.24 -18.35 4.37
C LYS A 153 -25.53 -19.83 4.64
N LEU A 154 -24.56 -20.59 5.14
CA LEU A 154 -24.68 -22.02 5.44
C LEU A 154 -25.01 -22.31 6.92
N ILE A 155 -25.21 -21.26 7.72
CA ILE A 155 -25.64 -21.30 9.13
C ILE A 155 -27.05 -20.69 9.19
#